data_AF-W4Q7Z0-F1
#
_entry.id   AF-W4Q7Z0-F1
#
_cell.length_a   1.000
_cell.length_b   1.000
_cell.length_c   1.000
_cell.angle_alpha   90.00
_cell.angle_beta   90.00
_cell.angle_gamma   90.00
#
_symmetry.space_group_name_H-M   'P 1'
#
loop_
_entity.id
_entity.type
_entity.pdbx_description
1 polymer ?
#
loop_
_entity_poly.entity_id
_entity_poly.type
_entity_poly.pdbx_seq_one_letter_code
_entity_poly.pdbx_strand_id
1 'polypeptide(L)'
;MPNKLDLFYNSIRCLDDQIAILYSGYISYNFESRKEIKRYYPIKKGEIYYDLLYKNYLGGFSAVVIRRDVLIEVNGLDENLESRQDLDLYVRITKNYKVDYIDDCLVRYRVSNNDRISLNTLKRLRGNLKFNQNYISGKSDVSLKLKCRSGARIFAYAIVEKKWDITFKYISSFMMLMVLDFRYFLTMIKIIFTARKTIS
;
A
#
# COMPACT_ATOMS: atom_id res chain seq x y z
N MET A 1 6.95 9.06 -18.73
CA MET A 1 7.88 10.17 -18.95
C MET A 1 9.02 9.65 -19.78
N PRO A 2 9.49 10.37 -20.81
CA PRO A 2 10.41 9.83 -21.81
C PRO A 2 11.71 9.28 -21.20
N ASN A 3 12.29 9.98 -20.21
CA ASN A 3 13.59 9.60 -19.64
C ASN A 3 13.50 8.59 -18.48
N LYS A 4 12.33 8.00 -18.21
CA LYS A 4 12.14 7.13 -17.05
C LYS A 4 13.06 5.92 -17.11
N LEU A 5 13.07 5.21 -18.24
CA LEU A 5 13.82 3.97 -18.38
C LEU A 5 15.33 4.22 -18.25
N ASP A 6 15.83 5.29 -18.86
CA ASP A 6 17.23 5.66 -18.80
C ASP A 6 17.68 5.98 -17.37
N LEU A 7 16.86 6.70 -16.61
CA LEU A 7 17.14 7.01 -15.20
C LEU A 7 17.20 5.73 -14.35
N PHE A 8 16.22 4.84 -14.48
CA PHE A 8 16.26 3.54 -13.79
C PHE A 8 17.48 2.70 -14.20
N TYR A 9 17.76 2.62 -15.50
CA TYR A 9 18.89 1.87 -16.02
C TYR A 9 20.24 2.37 -15.49
N ASN A 10 20.45 3.69 -15.50
CA ASN A 10 21.67 4.30 -15.01
C ASN A 10 21.82 4.13 -13.49
N SER A 11 20.74 4.25 -12.73
CA SER A 11 20.77 4.08 -11.28
C SER A 11 21.09 2.63 -10.88
N ILE A 12 20.54 1.63 -11.57
CA ILE A 12 20.74 0.20 -11.25
C ILE A 12 22.23 -0.19 -11.26
N ARG A 13 23.03 0.39 -12.17
CA ARG A 13 24.45 0.05 -12.31
C ARG A 13 25.31 0.38 -11.08
N CYS A 14 24.82 1.27 -10.22
CA CYS A 14 25.53 1.73 -9.02
C CYS A 14 24.92 1.17 -7.73
N LEU A 15 23.92 0.27 -7.81
CA LEU A 15 23.26 -0.29 -6.64
C LEU A 15 24.09 -1.42 -6.03
N ASP A 16 24.06 -1.49 -4.71
CA ASP A 16 24.54 -2.62 -3.91
C ASP A 16 23.68 -3.86 -4.18
N ASP A 17 24.29 -5.05 -4.15
CA ASP A 17 23.63 -6.35 -4.25
C ASP A 17 22.60 -6.60 -3.13
N GLN A 18 22.61 -5.82 -2.05
CA GLN A 18 21.55 -5.86 -1.04
C GLN A 18 20.27 -5.14 -1.48
N ILE A 19 20.30 -4.30 -2.51
CA ILE A 19 19.15 -3.54 -3.00
C ILE A 19 18.40 -4.37 -4.04
N ALA A 20 17.16 -4.75 -3.72
CA ALA A 20 16.32 -5.53 -4.64
C ALA A 20 15.21 -4.71 -5.31
N ILE A 21 14.85 -3.56 -4.72
CA ILE A 21 13.82 -2.67 -5.26
C ILE A 21 14.39 -1.26 -5.39
N LEU A 22 14.30 -0.71 -6.59
CA LEU A 22 14.53 0.70 -6.87
C LEU A 22 13.19 1.33 -7.26
N TYR A 23 12.82 2.45 -6.66
CA TYR A 23 11.55 3.11 -6.97
C TYR A 23 11.69 4.62 -7.19
N SER A 24 10.66 5.23 -7.77
CA SER A 24 10.58 6.68 -7.95
C SER A 24 9.33 7.24 -7.28
N GLY A 25 9.28 8.56 -7.16
CA GLY A 25 8.05 9.26 -6.86
C GLY A 25 7.02 9.15 -7.98
N TYR A 26 5.81 9.63 -7.71
CA TYR A 26 4.73 9.69 -8.69
C TYR A 26 3.87 10.94 -8.55
N ILE A 27 3.16 11.28 -9.61
CA ILE A 27 2.27 12.43 -9.72
C ILE A 27 0.84 11.91 -9.87
N SER A 28 -0.05 12.32 -8.96
CA SER A 28 -1.48 12.20 -9.18
C SER A 28 -1.90 13.20 -10.25
N TYR A 29 -2.39 12.71 -11.38
CA TYR A 29 -2.69 13.50 -12.57
C TYR A 29 -4.14 13.30 -13.01
N ASN A 30 -4.87 14.39 -13.20
CA ASN A 30 -6.18 14.36 -13.83
C ASN A 30 -5.97 14.50 -15.35
N PHE A 31 -6.28 13.43 -16.09
CA PHE A 31 -6.08 13.40 -17.54
C PHE A 31 -7.16 14.17 -18.33
N GLU A 32 -8.35 14.36 -17.75
CA GLU A 32 -9.44 15.11 -18.38
C GLU A 32 -9.13 16.61 -18.35
N SER A 33 -8.81 17.15 -17.17
CA SER A 33 -8.42 18.55 -17.00
C SER A 33 -6.97 18.84 -17.34
N ARG A 34 -6.18 17.79 -17.66
CA ARG A 34 -4.72 17.86 -17.91
C ARG A 34 -3.93 18.54 -16.80
N LYS A 35 -4.36 18.38 -15.54
CA LYS A 35 -3.76 19.04 -14.38
C LYS A 35 -3.07 18.05 -13.44
N GLU A 36 -1.89 18.44 -12.96
CA GLU A 36 -1.24 17.80 -11.83
C GLU A 36 -2.01 18.16 -10.56
N ILE A 37 -2.44 17.14 -9.80
CA ILE A 37 -3.14 17.33 -8.53
C ILE A 37 -2.12 17.38 -7.39
N LYS A 38 -1.17 16.43 -7.37
CA LYS A 38 -0.21 16.29 -6.28
C LYS A 38 0.99 15.44 -6.68
N ARG A 39 2.17 15.80 -6.17
CA ARG A 39 3.42 15.03 -6.28
C ARG A 39 3.71 14.26 -4.99
N TYR A 40 4.25 13.07 -5.14
CA TYR A 40 4.63 12.17 -4.05
C TYR A 40 6.08 11.76 -4.28
N TYR A 41 7.00 12.43 -3.57
CA TYR A 41 8.41 12.09 -3.62
C TYR A 41 8.72 10.86 -2.75
N PRO A 42 9.72 10.07 -3.14
CA PRO A 42 10.20 8.96 -2.33
C PRO A 42 10.85 9.49 -1.05
N ILE A 43 10.71 8.76 0.05
CA ILE A 43 11.17 9.20 1.39
C ILE A 43 11.75 8.05 2.23
N LYS A 44 11.87 6.84 1.67
CA LYS A 44 12.26 5.63 2.41
C LYS A 44 13.30 4.87 1.61
N LYS A 45 14.43 4.55 2.24
CA LYS A 45 15.52 3.72 1.70
C LYS A 45 16.07 2.79 2.77
N GLY A 46 16.79 1.76 2.36
CA GLY A 46 17.34 0.74 3.24
C GLY A 46 16.32 -0.31 3.66
N GLU A 47 16.35 -0.71 4.92
CA GLU A 47 15.48 -1.74 5.50
C GLU A 47 14.13 -1.13 5.91
N ILE A 48 13.08 -1.39 5.14
CA ILE A 48 11.78 -0.73 5.30
C ILE A 48 10.62 -1.73 5.50
N TYR A 49 10.91 -2.97 5.87
CA TYR A 49 9.92 -4.03 6.08
C TYR A 49 8.77 -3.56 6.99
N TYR A 50 9.10 -3.07 8.19
CA TYR A 50 8.08 -2.61 9.14
C TYR A 50 7.34 -1.35 8.67
N ASP A 51 8.02 -0.45 7.95
CA ASP A 51 7.37 0.72 7.35
C ASP A 51 6.27 0.29 6.37
N LEU A 52 6.53 -0.75 5.56
CA LEU A 52 5.58 -1.26 4.59
C LEU A 52 4.35 -1.91 5.21
N LEU A 53 4.49 -2.49 6.40
CA LEU A 53 3.33 -3.00 7.14
C LEU A 53 2.35 -1.87 7.52
N TYR A 54 2.86 -0.65 7.79
CA TYR A 54 2.01 0.52 8.06
C TYR A 54 1.37 1.09 6.80
N LYS A 55 2.18 1.30 5.75
CA LYS A 55 1.78 2.04 4.55
C LYS A 55 2.64 1.62 3.35
N ASN A 56 2.02 1.52 2.18
CA ASN A 56 2.78 1.42 0.93
C ASN A 56 3.48 2.77 0.65
N TYR A 57 4.82 2.79 0.76
CA TYR A 57 5.67 3.95 0.45
C TYR A 57 6.22 3.96 -0.98
N LEU A 58 6.14 2.83 -1.70
CA LEU A 58 6.76 2.63 -3.01
C LEU A 58 5.81 2.93 -4.16
N GLY A 59 4.51 3.01 -3.88
CA GLY A 59 3.47 3.16 -4.91
C GLY A 59 3.13 1.84 -5.59
N GLY A 60 2.47 1.91 -6.73
CA GLY A 60 2.14 0.75 -7.55
C GLY A 60 3.30 0.34 -8.49
N PHE A 61 3.15 -0.81 -9.15
CA PHE A 61 4.18 -1.41 -10.01
C PHE A 61 4.81 -0.48 -11.03
N SER A 62 4.07 0.51 -11.55
CA SER A 62 4.62 1.45 -12.53
C SER A 62 5.70 2.36 -11.95
N ALA A 63 5.87 2.48 -10.64
CA ALA A 63 6.87 3.33 -9.98
C ALA A 63 8.08 2.57 -9.45
N VAL A 64 8.14 1.24 -9.62
CA VAL A 64 9.22 0.40 -9.09
C VAL A 64 9.88 -0.39 -10.22
N VAL A 65 11.13 -0.78 -10.00
CA VAL A 65 11.81 -1.87 -10.70
C VAL A 65 12.33 -2.84 -9.65
N ILE A 66 12.28 -4.13 -9.96
CA ILE A 66 12.62 -5.21 -9.03
C ILE A 66 13.67 -6.09 -9.71
N ARG A 67 14.67 -6.51 -8.94
CA ARG A 67 15.70 -7.42 -9.41
C ARG A 67 15.09 -8.78 -9.78
N ARG A 68 15.46 -9.31 -10.95
CA ARG A 68 14.79 -10.48 -11.53
C ARG A 68 14.99 -11.75 -10.72
N ASP A 69 16.21 -12.00 -10.28
CA ASP A 69 16.57 -13.12 -9.39
C ASP A 69 15.74 -13.11 -8.11
N VAL A 70 15.61 -11.95 -7.46
CA VAL A 70 14.81 -11.80 -6.23
C VAL A 70 13.32 -11.99 -6.48
N LEU A 71 12.82 -11.49 -7.61
CA LEU A 71 11.41 -11.69 -7.99
C LEU A 71 11.08 -13.19 -8.17
N ILE A 72 12.02 -13.96 -8.74
CA ILE A 72 11.91 -15.41 -8.90
C ILE A 72 12.02 -16.10 -7.54
N GLU A 73 13.00 -15.71 -6.70
CA GLU A 73 13.21 -16.26 -5.35
C GLU A 73 11.94 -16.18 -4.50
N VAL A 74 11.21 -15.06 -4.55
CA VAL A 74 9.98 -14.88 -3.77
C VAL A 74 8.73 -15.45 -4.44
N ASN A 75 8.84 -16.15 -5.56
CA ASN A 75 7.74 -16.71 -6.36
C ASN A 75 6.75 -15.65 -6.90
N GLY A 76 7.24 -14.48 -7.31
CA GLY A 76 6.41 -13.50 -8.02
C GLY A 76 5.20 -13.00 -7.22
N LEU A 77 4.08 -12.75 -7.90
CA LEU A 77 2.83 -12.27 -7.28
C LEU A 77 2.00 -13.44 -6.73
N ASP A 78 1.34 -13.22 -5.59
CA ASP A 78 0.31 -14.16 -5.10
C ASP A 78 -1.01 -13.91 -5.85
N GLU A 79 -1.35 -14.80 -6.78
CA GLU A 79 -2.57 -14.73 -7.59
C GLU A 79 -3.85 -14.92 -6.77
N ASN A 80 -3.75 -15.45 -5.55
CA ASN A 80 -4.89 -15.57 -4.65
C ASN A 80 -5.26 -14.25 -3.96
N LEU A 81 -4.41 -13.22 -4.06
CA LEU A 81 -4.71 -11.90 -3.54
C LEU A 81 -5.52 -11.10 -4.55
N GLU A 82 -6.76 -10.77 -4.21
CA GLU A 82 -7.62 -9.90 -5.03
C GLU A 82 -7.22 -8.41 -4.93
N SER A 83 -6.42 -8.04 -3.94
CA SER A 83 -5.96 -6.67 -3.70
C SER A 83 -4.66 -6.66 -2.89
N ARG A 84 -3.86 -5.59 -3.03
CA ARG A 84 -2.56 -5.37 -2.35
C ARG A 84 -1.44 -6.31 -2.82
N GLN A 85 -1.53 -6.79 -4.06
CA GLN A 85 -0.51 -7.66 -4.66
C GLN A 85 0.87 -6.98 -4.71
N ASP A 86 0.89 -5.69 -5.00
CA ASP A 86 2.08 -4.83 -4.97
C ASP A 86 2.73 -4.81 -3.59
N LEU A 87 1.95 -4.46 -2.57
CA LEU A 87 2.47 -4.36 -1.21
C LEU A 87 2.87 -5.71 -0.64
N ASP A 88 2.11 -6.78 -0.91
CA ASP A 88 2.47 -8.14 -0.50
C ASP A 88 3.84 -8.54 -1.06
N LEU A 89 4.07 -8.30 -2.35
CA LEU A 89 5.36 -8.56 -3.00
C LEU A 89 6.48 -7.76 -2.32
N TYR A 90 6.27 -6.46 -2.10
CA TYR A 90 7.30 -5.62 -1.47
C TYR A 90 7.60 -6.06 -0.04
N VAL A 91 6.59 -6.47 0.73
CA VAL A 91 6.79 -6.97 2.10
C VAL A 91 7.57 -8.29 2.07
N ARG A 92 7.32 -9.19 1.12
CA ARG A 92 8.10 -10.43 0.97
C ARG A 92 9.56 -10.15 0.64
N ILE A 93 9.82 -9.26 -0.33
CA ILE A 93 11.18 -8.89 -0.74
C ILE A 93 11.94 -8.21 0.42
N THR A 94 11.31 -7.23 1.08
CA THR A 94 11.98 -6.40 2.10
C THR A 94 12.28 -7.12 3.42
N LYS A 95 11.88 -8.39 3.56
CA LYS A 95 12.33 -9.23 4.67
C LYS A 95 13.84 -9.47 4.63
N ASN A 96 14.39 -9.62 3.43
CA ASN A 96 15.79 -10.02 3.22
C ASN A 96 16.59 -8.98 2.42
N TYR A 97 15.91 -8.03 1.78
CA TYR A 97 16.53 -7.06 0.88
C TYR A 97 16.18 -5.62 1.22
N LYS A 98 17.09 -4.71 0.85
CA LYS A 98 16.93 -3.27 0.99
C LYS A 98 16.25 -2.67 -0.24
N VAL A 99 15.77 -1.44 -0.07
CA VAL A 99 15.24 -0.63 -1.17
C VAL A 99 16.03 0.65 -1.33
N ASP A 100 16.01 1.21 -2.53
CA ASP A 100 16.51 2.55 -2.79
C ASP A 100 15.56 3.32 -3.72
N TYR A 101 15.82 4.60 -3.95
CA TYR A 101 14.98 5.43 -4.78
C TYR A 101 15.73 6.40 -5.68
N ILE A 102 15.07 6.79 -6.76
CA ILE A 102 15.42 7.95 -7.59
C ILE A 102 14.62 9.13 -7.06
N ASP A 103 15.29 10.21 -6.65
CA ASP A 103 14.67 11.41 -6.08
C ASP A 103 13.96 12.28 -7.13
N ASP A 104 13.03 11.67 -7.88
CA ASP A 104 12.21 12.33 -8.89
C ASP A 104 10.86 11.61 -9.03
N CYS A 105 9.86 12.32 -9.55
CA CYS A 105 8.54 11.80 -9.85
C CYS A 105 8.43 11.35 -11.31
N LEU A 106 8.77 10.09 -11.60
CA LEU A 106 8.87 9.57 -12.98
C LEU A 106 7.58 8.96 -13.54
N VAL A 107 6.49 8.97 -12.74
CA VAL A 107 5.23 8.29 -13.06
C VAL A 107 4.05 9.22 -12.86
N ARG A 108 3.06 9.14 -13.75
CA ARG A 108 1.76 9.80 -13.58
C ARG A 108 0.69 8.75 -13.31
N TYR A 109 0.06 8.81 -12.15
CA TYR A 109 -1.14 8.02 -11.84
C TYR A 109 -2.38 8.79 -12.21
N ARG A 110 -3.27 8.13 -12.96
CA ARG A 110 -4.57 8.68 -13.30
C ARG A 110 -5.42 8.79 -12.04
N VAL A 111 -5.89 9.99 -11.76
CA VAL A 111 -6.98 10.22 -10.83
C VAL A 111 -8.21 10.51 -11.69
N SER A 112 -9.12 9.53 -11.76
CA SER A 112 -10.46 9.71 -12.31
C SER A 112 -11.39 10.19 -11.18
N ASN A 113 -12.29 11.12 -11.50
CA ASN A 113 -13.37 11.54 -10.61
C ASN A 113 -14.50 10.50 -10.55
N ASN A 114 -14.63 9.65 -11.56
CA ASN A 114 -15.78 8.76 -11.73
C ASN A 114 -15.46 7.26 -11.60
N ASP A 115 -14.20 6.84 -11.72
CA ASP A 115 -13.81 5.42 -11.70
C ASP A 115 -12.58 5.19 -10.84
N ARG A 116 -12.81 5.02 -9.55
CA ARG A 116 -11.79 4.53 -8.65
C ARG A 116 -11.98 3.04 -8.44
N ILE A 117 -10.86 2.32 -8.45
CA ILE A 117 -10.66 0.99 -7.84
C ILE A 117 -11.15 0.95 -6.37
N SER A 118 -11.49 2.11 -5.76
CA SER A 118 -12.23 2.20 -4.50
C SER A 118 -13.65 1.61 -4.54
N LEU A 119 -14.21 1.26 -5.70
CA LEU A 119 -15.56 0.66 -5.81
C LEU A 119 -15.63 -0.80 -5.37
N ASN A 120 -14.53 -1.57 -5.40
CA ASN A 120 -14.58 -2.95 -4.94
C ASN A 120 -14.09 -3.06 -3.48
N THR A 121 -14.88 -2.49 -2.57
CA THR A 121 -14.63 -2.53 -1.13
C THR A 121 -14.57 -3.96 -0.58
N LEU A 122 -15.25 -4.93 -1.21
CA LEU A 122 -15.15 -6.34 -0.89
C LEU A 122 -13.74 -6.92 -1.19
N LYS A 123 -13.18 -6.68 -2.38
CA LYS A 123 -11.79 -7.08 -2.70
C LYS A 123 -10.79 -6.44 -1.73
N ARG A 124 -11.03 -5.19 -1.34
CA ARG A 124 -10.19 -4.50 -0.34
C ARG A 124 -10.32 -5.13 1.04
N LEU A 125 -11.53 -5.50 1.46
CA LEU A 125 -11.75 -6.21 2.72
C LEU A 125 -10.98 -7.53 2.74
N ARG A 126 -11.15 -8.35 1.69
CA ARG A 126 -10.46 -9.65 1.53
C ARG A 126 -8.94 -9.50 1.52
N GLY A 127 -8.40 -8.57 0.74
CA GLY A 127 -6.97 -8.28 0.72
C GLY A 127 -6.42 -7.82 2.07
N ASN A 128 -7.17 -7.01 2.83
CA ASN A 128 -6.74 -6.59 4.18
C ASN A 128 -6.83 -7.72 5.21
N LEU A 129 -7.82 -8.60 5.12
CA LEU A 129 -7.91 -9.80 5.97
C LEU A 129 -6.70 -10.71 5.74
N LYS A 130 -6.38 -11.02 4.48
CA LYS A 130 -5.23 -11.88 4.14
C LYS A 130 -3.91 -11.23 4.55
N PHE A 131 -3.74 -9.93 4.28
CA PHE A 131 -2.55 -9.19 4.71
C PHE A 131 -2.39 -9.17 6.25
N ASN A 132 -3.49 -8.97 6.99
CA ASN A 132 -3.47 -9.02 8.45
C ASN A 132 -3.10 -10.40 8.96
N GLN A 133 -3.66 -11.46 8.38
CA GLN A 133 -3.35 -12.84 8.73
C GLN A 133 -1.88 -13.19 8.49
N ASN A 134 -1.33 -12.80 7.34
CA ASN A 134 0.04 -13.16 6.95
C ASN A 134 1.12 -12.40 7.76
N TYR A 135 0.88 -11.12 8.08
CA TYR A 135 1.94 -10.21 8.53
C TYR A 135 1.71 -9.54 9.88
N ILE A 136 0.52 -9.62 10.48
CA ILE A 136 0.17 -8.78 11.65
C ILE A 136 -0.39 -9.62 12.80
N SER A 137 -1.37 -10.46 12.52
CA SER A 137 -2.03 -11.29 13.53
C SER A 137 -1.05 -12.32 14.10
N GLY A 138 -1.00 -12.44 15.44
CA GLY A 138 -0.13 -13.39 16.13
C GLY A 138 1.37 -13.07 16.11
N LYS A 139 1.79 -11.94 15.52
CA LYS A 139 3.20 -11.52 15.46
C LYS A 139 3.57 -10.68 16.68
N SER A 140 4.60 -11.08 17.43
CA SER A 140 5.04 -10.42 18.67
C SER A 140 5.87 -9.16 18.41
N ASP A 141 6.65 -9.17 17.33
CA ASP A 141 7.45 -8.08 16.78
C ASP A 141 6.61 -6.93 16.20
N VAL A 142 5.31 -7.16 15.98
CA VAL A 142 4.39 -6.14 15.45
C VAL A 142 3.76 -5.33 16.59
N SER A 143 3.95 -4.01 16.54
CA SER A 143 3.44 -3.07 17.54
C SER A 143 1.91 -3.12 17.67
N LEU A 144 1.41 -2.82 18.88
CA LEU A 144 -0.03 -2.70 19.13
C LEU A 144 -0.70 -1.66 18.22
N LYS A 145 -0.03 -0.52 18.00
CA LYS A 145 -0.50 0.53 17.10
C LYS A 145 -0.74 0.01 15.68
N LEU A 146 0.17 -0.81 15.15
CA LEU A 146 0.02 -1.41 13.82
C LEU A 146 -1.12 -2.44 13.77
N LYS A 147 -1.25 -3.27 14.81
CA LYS A 147 -2.39 -4.21 14.95
C LYS A 147 -3.73 -3.46 14.91
N CYS A 148 -3.86 -2.38 15.68
CA CYS A 148 -5.06 -1.55 15.70
C CYS A 148 -5.31 -0.85 14.35
N ARG A 149 -4.28 -0.33 13.68
CA ARG A 149 -4.44 0.28 12.34
C ARG A 149 -4.95 -0.73 11.31
N SER A 150 -4.41 -1.95 11.32
CA SER A 150 -4.83 -3.02 10.43
C SER A 150 -6.26 -3.46 10.72
N GLY A 151 -6.59 -3.72 12.00
CA GLY A 151 -7.94 -4.10 12.42
C GLY A 151 -8.98 -3.03 12.13
N ALA A 152 -8.67 -1.75 12.40
CA ALA A 152 -9.56 -0.63 12.10
C ALA A 152 -9.84 -0.47 10.60
N ARG A 153 -8.86 -0.79 9.74
CA ARG A 153 -9.04 -0.78 8.29
C ARG A 153 -9.96 -1.91 7.82
N ILE A 154 -9.81 -3.11 8.40
CA ILE A 154 -10.71 -4.25 8.17
C ILE A 154 -12.12 -3.88 8.63
N PHE A 155 -12.25 -3.33 9.83
CA PHE A 155 -13.52 -2.86 10.39
C PHE A 155 -14.22 -1.86 9.47
N ALA A 156 -13.51 -0.84 8.98
CA ALA A 156 -14.08 0.18 8.10
C ALA A 156 -14.67 -0.42 6.81
N TYR A 157 -13.95 -1.34 6.15
CA TYR A 157 -14.46 -2.00 4.96
C TYR A 157 -15.57 -3.02 5.26
N ALA A 158 -15.51 -3.72 6.40
CA ALA A 158 -16.56 -4.63 6.83
C ALA A 158 -17.89 -3.90 7.07
N ILE A 159 -17.85 -2.70 7.65
CA ILE A 159 -19.04 -1.84 7.80
C ILE A 159 -19.63 -1.46 6.44
N VAL A 160 -18.78 -1.05 5.49
CA VAL A 160 -19.25 -0.64 4.15
C VAL A 160 -19.91 -1.82 3.43
N GLU A 161 -19.34 -3.02 3.57
CA GLU A 161 -19.84 -4.27 2.99
C GLU A 161 -20.94 -4.95 3.82
N LYS A 162 -21.37 -4.36 4.95
CA LYS A 162 -22.38 -4.92 5.87
C LYS A 162 -22.03 -6.34 6.38
N LYS A 163 -20.75 -6.65 6.54
CA LYS A 163 -20.25 -7.92 7.11
C LYS A 163 -20.14 -7.80 8.63
N TRP A 164 -21.25 -8.04 9.32
CA TRP A 164 -21.38 -7.80 10.77
C TRP A 164 -20.51 -8.71 11.63
N ASP A 165 -20.36 -9.96 11.23
CA ASP A 165 -19.46 -10.94 11.86
C ASP A 165 -18.02 -10.42 11.95
N ILE A 166 -17.49 -9.90 10.84
CA ILE A 166 -16.15 -9.30 10.77
C ILE A 166 -16.13 -7.96 11.52
N THR A 167 -17.19 -7.16 11.41
CA THR A 167 -17.29 -5.86 12.07
C THR A 167 -17.15 -6.00 13.59
N PHE A 168 -17.92 -6.89 14.20
CA PHE A 168 -17.84 -7.12 15.65
C PHE A 168 -16.49 -7.70 16.06
N LYS A 169 -15.89 -8.58 15.26
CA LYS A 169 -14.55 -9.12 15.52
C LYS A 169 -13.46 -8.03 15.63
N TYR A 170 -13.57 -6.96 14.85
CA TYR A 170 -12.53 -5.91 14.79
C TYR A 170 -12.92 -4.58 15.47
N ILE A 171 -14.05 -4.52 16.19
CA ILE A 171 -14.51 -3.30 16.85
C ILE A 171 -13.53 -2.78 17.90
N SER A 172 -12.92 -3.67 18.68
CA SER A 172 -11.93 -3.32 19.70
C SER A 172 -10.70 -2.65 19.09
N SER A 173 -10.22 -3.15 17.94
CA SER A 173 -9.12 -2.55 17.20
C SER A 173 -9.45 -1.14 16.72
N PHE A 174 -10.69 -0.92 16.27
CA PHE A 174 -11.17 0.38 15.83
C PHE A 174 -11.30 1.38 16.99
N MET A 175 -11.85 0.95 18.14
CA MET A 175 -11.95 1.78 19.35
C MET A 175 -10.57 2.15 19.91
N MET A 176 -9.66 1.18 20.01
CA MET A 176 -8.31 1.40 20.53
C MET A 176 -7.49 2.32 19.61
N LEU A 177 -7.77 2.31 18.30
CA LEU A 177 -7.14 3.22 17.35
C LEU A 177 -7.42 4.70 17.67
N MET A 178 -8.59 5.03 18.23
CA MET A 178 -8.94 6.41 18.60
C MET A 178 -7.89 7.01 19.54
N VAL A 179 -7.35 6.20 20.46
CA VAL A 179 -6.32 6.60 21.42
C VAL A 179 -4.92 6.52 20.80
N LEU A 180 -4.62 5.44 20.06
CA LEU A 180 -3.26 5.15 19.57
C LEU A 180 -2.86 5.94 18.30
N ASP A 181 -3.84 6.32 17.46
CA ASP A 181 -3.62 7.07 16.22
C ASP A 181 -4.89 7.80 15.76
N PHE A 182 -5.22 8.89 16.45
CA PHE A 182 -6.43 9.66 16.18
C PHE A 182 -6.54 10.16 14.73
N ARG A 183 -5.43 10.57 14.11
CA ARG A 183 -5.41 11.00 12.69
C ARG A 183 -5.80 9.84 11.75
N TYR A 184 -5.31 8.63 12.03
CA TYR A 184 -5.68 7.46 11.25
C TYR A 184 -7.13 7.04 11.49
N PHE A 185 -7.60 7.14 12.73
CA PHE A 185 -9.01 6.91 13.08
C PHE A 185 -9.95 7.81 12.26
N LEU A 186 -9.68 9.12 12.20
CA LEU A 186 -10.44 10.05 11.35
C LEU A 186 -10.41 9.66 9.86
N THR A 187 -9.30 9.10 9.39
CA THR A 187 -9.20 8.60 8.01
C THR A 187 -10.12 7.41 7.77
N MET A 188 -10.24 6.48 8.73
CA MET A 188 -11.14 5.33 8.64
C MET A 188 -12.61 5.77 8.68
N ILE A 189 -12.95 6.74 9.53
CA ILE A 189 -14.28 7.37 9.55
C ILE A 189 -14.63 7.94 8.17
N LYS A 190 -13.73 8.70 7.56
CA LYS A 190 -13.96 9.26 6.22
C LYS A 190 -14.26 8.17 5.19
N ILE A 191 -13.54 7.04 5.21
CA ILE A 191 -13.80 5.92 4.30
C ILE A 191 -15.22 5.37 4.46
N ILE A 192 -15.66 5.15 5.71
CA ILE A 192 -17.01 4.64 6.01
C ILE A 192 -18.09 5.58 5.43
N PHE A 193 -17.93 6.89 5.61
CA PHE A 193 -18.90 7.88 5.12
C PHE A 193 -18.84 8.11 3.60
N THR A 194 -17.64 8.15 3.01
CA THR A 194 -17.49 8.37 1.56
C THR A 194 -18.03 7.20 0.75
N ALA A 195 -17.77 5.95 1.17
CA ALA A 195 -18.25 4.78 0.44
C ALA A 195 -19.78 4.64 0.48
N ARG A 196 -20.44 5.08 1.57
CA ARG A 196 -21.90 5.09 1.66
C ARG A 196 -22.57 6.03 0.65
N LYS A 197 -21.94 7.17 0.32
CA LYS A 197 -22.46 8.14 -0.66
C LYS A 197 -22.41 7.64 -2.11
N THR A 198 -21.71 6.55 -2.39
CA THR A 198 -21.57 5.98 -3.75
C THR A 198 -22.54 4.83 -4.00
N ILE A 199 -23.22 4.34 -2.96
CA ILE A 199 -24.15 3.20 -3.00
C ILE A 199 -25.61 3.66 -2.85
N SER A 200 -25.83 4.93 -2.48
CA SER A 200 -27.14 5.62 -2.46
C SER A 200 -27.40 6.37 -3.74
#